data_AF-A0A928K2W4-F1
#
_entry.id   AF-A0A928K2W4-F1
#
_cell.length_a   1.000
_cell.length_b   1.000
_cell.length_c   1.000
_cell.angle_alpha   90.00
_cell.angle_beta   90.00
_cell.angle_gamma   90.00
#
_symmetry.space_group_name_H-M   'P 1'
#
loop_
_entity.id
_entity.type
_entity.pdbx_description
1 polymer ?
#
loop_
_entity_poly.entity_id
_entity_poly.type
_entity_poly.pdbx_seq_one_letter_code
_entity_poly.pdbx_strand_id
1 'polypeptide(L)'
;MNNRDMKIKKGLLAAVLICIAGCLLLGACGSCDSCISSCALLRSIWTPKLTLTGEPSTPLPVISHSRGSDELTERLEEYYTPIIESVQSANSADDSFTLEHELVKVDNSHYLHSTICCDVGGEIALPRIYIPYCGETEIPGWSVPEELDGPVQTAAWLELTANGVEFDLSLLDDELTMAEITEIFVNYYRDVSGREIDVSRFADTVDYDLLCREAMVLEIIGSQYEYEDENQTTISLIGTAAAALSDMYNYACGMGSTGYTDAELRDTIETFVRYLTVDDEQWSHDSELFLETLEKLSRTSGQPVSNAEMTRMATAATLVNIYEMVYGTIELEESDYWWVHGTDDEDCVKAVKMGFLSDFPGYDQTSPDYVHGRYYMPGIVDDFLWRCIVDNAGEDIWECYATGSDVMQMLAAVDICARRAGISEDEPIVVNNSRDYDWYYTQHGTGWYSSVNCMPTITMMATKWYDQSTTVTIEEMRDRYIPENTGGWYTWQVAECLTENGVPNELVDVSEDFLHYLDEGKIILSQMTEAADGDSGHCFVIYGYWKLGDTIRYFVHDPDVYDGIDEFGQRPGKAMMLDGRYCDWIIDRIAFSYIVVG
;
A
#
# COMPACT_ATOMS: atom_id res chain seq x y z
N MET A 1 38.15 27.87 -57.10
CA MET A 1 37.93 26.41 -56.97
C MET A 1 38.95 25.90 -55.97
N ASN A 2 38.72 25.47 -54.72
CA ASN A 2 37.70 25.51 -53.66
C ASN A 2 38.58 25.54 -52.39
N ASN A 3 38.56 26.44 -51.40
CA ASN A 3 37.56 27.28 -50.74
C ASN A 3 36.60 26.52 -49.81
N ARG A 4 37.12 26.05 -48.67
CA ARG A 4 36.49 26.05 -47.32
C ARG A 4 37.43 25.39 -46.31
N ASP A 5 38.33 26.18 -45.74
CA ASP A 5 38.88 26.03 -44.39
C ASP A 5 39.78 27.24 -44.09
N MET A 6 39.84 27.66 -42.83
CA MET A 6 40.38 28.95 -42.32
C MET A 6 39.49 30.17 -42.50
N LYS A 7 38.46 30.30 -41.64
CA LYS A 7 37.94 31.63 -41.27
C LYS A 7 37.22 31.71 -39.92
N ILE A 8 37.74 31.07 -38.87
CA ILE A 8 37.37 31.42 -37.47
C ILE A 8 38.61 31.28 -36.56
N LYS A 9 39.68 32.07 -36.76
CA LYS A 9 40.79 32.19 -35.77
C LYS A 9 41.42 33.58 -35.66
N LYS A 10 40.75 34.66 -36.09
CA LYS A 10 41.26 36.04 -35.90
C LYS A 10 40.23 37.07 -35.37
N GLY A 11 39.03 36.61 -34.97
CA GLY A 11 38.03 37.45 -34.27
C GLY A 11 38.10 37.38 -32.74
N LEU A 12 38.58 36.26 -32.18
CA LEU A 12 38.55 36.03 -30.72
C LEU A 12 39.69 36.75 -29.97
N LEU A 13 40.84 36.97 -30.60
CA LEU A 13 42.00 37.57 -29.95
C LEU A 13 41.92 39.12 -29.85
N ALA A 14 41.13 39.76 -30.71
CA ALA A 14 40.88 41.20 -30.65
C ALA A 14 39.77 41.56 -29.64
N ALA A 15 38.80 40.67 -29.41
CA ALA A 15 37.75 40.83 -28.42
C ALA A 15 38.28 40.66 -26.97
N VAL A 16 39.21 39.71 -26.75
CA VAL A 16 39.82 39.46 -25.44
C VAL A 16 40.73 40.61 -24.99
N LEU A 17 41.44 41.27 -25.91
CA LEU A 17 42.32 42.40 -25.57
C LEU A 17 41.57 43.73 -25.34
N ILE A 18 40.35 43.87 -25.86
CA ILE A 18 39.49 45.04 -25.61
C ILE A 18 38.74 44.89 -24.27
N CYS A 19 38.37 43.67 -23.87
CA CYS A 19 37.75 43.42 -22.56
C CYS A 19 38.75 43.54 -21.39
N ILE A 20 40.01 43.13 -21.56
CA ILE A 20 41.02 43.23 -20.50
C ILE A 20 41.44 44.70 -20.25
N ALA A 21 41.40 45.55 -21.28
CA ALA A 21 41.66 46.99 -21.13
C ALA A 21 40.47 47.78 -20.57
N GLY A 22 39.24 47.26 -20.71
CA GLY A 22 38.02 47.86 -20.14
C GLY A 22 37.84 47.60 -18.65
N CYS A 23 38.21 46.42 -18.16
CA CYS A 23 38.02 46.02 -16.76
C CYS A 23 39.03 46.63 -15.77
N LEU A 24 40.13 47.23 -16.26
CA LEU A 24 41.12 47.91 -15.40
C LEU A 24 40.80 49.39 -15.13
N LEU A 25 39.73 49.96 -15.72
CA LEU A 25 39.44 51.40 -15.65
C LEU A 25 38.08 51.78 -15.05
N LEU A 26 37.20 50.83 -14.72
CA LEU A 26 35.89 51.15 -14.11
C LEU A 26 35.61 50.22 -12.93
N GLY A 27 35.98 50.66 -11.73
CA GLY A 27 35.51 50.06 -10.50
C GLY A 27 34.03 50.38 -10.28
N ALA A 28 33.16 49.37 -10.33
CA ALA A 28 31.85 49.37 -9.68
C ALA A 28 31.28 47.95 -9.62
N CYS A 29 30.66 47.65 -8.49
CA CYS A 29 30.00 46.43 -8.08
C CYS A 29 28.70 46.13 -8.88
N GLY A 30 28.34 44.85 -9.01
CA GLY A 30 26.96 44.40 -9.28
C GLY A 30 26.81 43.40 -10.42
N SER A 31 26.37 42.17 -10.09
CA SER A 31 26.03 41.02 -10.96
C SER A 31 27.20 40.38 -11.73
N CYS A 32 27.61 39.18 -11.32
CA CYS A 32 28.72 38.45 -11.94
C CYS A 32 28.23 37.42 -12.98
N ASP A 33 28.64 37.60 -14.23
CA ASP A 33 28.57 36.58 -15.30
C ASP A 33 29.58 35.43 -15.08
N SER A 34 30.42 35.52 -14.04
CA SER A 34 31.32 34.43 -13.64
C SER A 34 30.59 33.24 -13.01
N CYS A 35 29.41 33.44 -12.39
CA CYS A 35 28.58 32.31 -11.92
C CYS A 35 27.96 31.54 -13.10
N ILE A 36 27.57 32.24 -14.16
CA ILE A 36 26.95 31.62 -15.35
C ILE A 36 27.98 30.78 -16.13
N SER A 37 29.23 31.24 -16.18
CA SER A 37 30.33 30.51 -16.84
C SER A 37 30.78 29.27 -16.05
N SER A 38 30.73 29.30 -14.71
CA SER A 38 30.94 28.12 -13.85
C SER A 38 29.78 27.11 -13.95
N CYS A 39 28.54 27.58 -14.13
CA CYS A 39 27.37 26.72 -14.39
C CYS A 39 27.44 25.96 -15.71
N ALA A 40 27.97 26.58 -16.78
CA ALA A 40 28.14 25.91 -18.07
C ALA A 40 29.25 24.86 -18.05
N LEU A 41 30.27 25.05 -17.18
CA LEU A 41 31.35 24.09 -16.99
C LEU A 41 30.90 22.90 -16.12
N LEU A 42 30.14 23.14 -15.05
CA LEU A 42 29.54 22.10 -14.20
C LEU A 42 28.61 21.15 -14.98
N ARG A 43 27.86 21.66 -15.95
CA ARG A 43 27.00 20.85 -16.84
C ARG A 43 27.76 19.93 -17.81
N SER A 44 29.07 20.10 -17.97
CA SER A 44 29.87 19.35 -18.96
C SER A 44 30.87 18.36 -18.36
N ILE A 45 30.96 18.29 -17.02
CA ILE A 45 32.04 17.58 -16.31
C ILE A 45 31.52 16.39 -15.46
N TRP A 46 30.21 16.27 -15.24
CA TRP A 46 29.64 15.15 -14.49
C TRP A 46 28.90 14.22 -15.44
N THR A 47 29.40 13.00 -15.60
CA THR A 47 28.58 11.90 -16.10
C THR A 47 27.43 11.69 -15.11
N PRO A 48 26.16 11.64 -15.55
CA PRO A 48 25.00 11.57 -14.66
C PRO A 48 25.00 10.35 -13.75
N LYS A 49 25.70 9.30 -14.15
CA LYS A 49 25.76 8.01 -13.48
C LYS A 49 27.22 7.62 -13.30
N LEU A 50 27.62 7.39 -12.06
CA LEU A 50 28.95 6.90 -11.69
C LEU A 50 28.77 5.53 -11.06
N THR A 51 29.39 4.51 -11.64
CA THR A 51 29.24 3.11 -11.25
C THR A 51 30.57 2.64 -10.66
N LEU A 52 30.59 2.29 -9.37
CA LEU A 52 31.75 1.73 -8.68
C LEU A 52 31.55 0.24 -8.46
N THR A 53 32.21 -0.59 -9.27
CA THR A 53 32.28 -2.03 -9.06
C THR A 53 33.39 -2.33 -8.05
N GLY A 54 33.06 -2.82 -6.86
CA GLY A 54 34.02 -2.96 -5.76
C GLY A 54 34.71 -4.33 -5.70
N GLU A 55 36.04 -4.35 -5.89
CA GLU A 55 36.94 -4.96 -4.90
C GLU A 55 37.35 -3.87 -3.88
N PRO A 56 37.72 -4.21 -2.62
CA PRO A 56 37.76 -3.32 -1.43
C PRO A 56 38.70 -2.11 -1.43
N SER A 57 39.34 -1.77 -2.57
CA SER A 57 40.42 -0.77 -2.63
C SER A 57 40.27 0.26 -3.74
N THR A 58 39.08 0.37 -4.35
CA THR A 58 38.83 1.36 -5.41
C THR A 58 38.41 2.69 -4.78
N PRO A 59 39.26 3.73 -4.78
CA PRO A 59 38.92 5.03 -4.19
C PRO A 59 37.71 5.65 -4.87
N LEU A 60 36.88 6.39 -4.11
CA LEU A 60 35.75 7.11 -4.70
C LEU A 60 36.28 8.05 -5.79
N PRO A 61 35.62 8.17 -6.95
CA PRO A 61 36.04 9.06 -8.01
C PRO A 61 36.05 10.48 -7.45
N VAL A 62 37.25 11.06 -7.35
CA VAL A 62 37.46 12.42 -6.84
C VAL A 62 36.47 13.34 -7.54
N ILE A 63 35.67 14.07 -6.75
CA ILE A 63 34.79 15.15 -7.23
C ILE A 63 35.69 16.30 -7.68
N SER A 64 36.41 16.10 -8.78
CA SER A 64 37.47 17.00 -9.14
C SER A 64 36.83 18.31 -9.61
N HIS A 65 37.20 19.40 -8.95
CA HIS A 65 37.07 20.82 -9.39
C HIS A 65 36.14 21.74 -8.57
N SER A 66 35.72 21.36 -7.35
CA SER A 66 35.20 22.32 -6.36
C SER A 66 36.28 22.67 -5.31
N ARG A 67 36.22 23.88 -4.75
CA ARG A 67 37.07 24.26 -3.62
C ARG A 67 36.50 23.53 -2.39
N GLY A 68 37.23 22.57 -1.84
CA GLY A 68 36.73 21.63 -0.83
C GLY A 68 36.35 20.25 -1.37
N SER A 69 36.70 19.93 -2.64
CA SER A 69 36.45 18.61 -3.22
C SER A 69 37.08 17.47 -2.43
N ASP A 70 38.30 17.68 -1.94
CA ASP A 70 39.07 16.64 -1.26
C ASP A 70 38.46 16.34 0.11
N GLU A 71 38.00 17.38 0.82
CA GLU A 71 37.28 17.27 2.09
C GLU A 71 35.89 16.64 1.91
N LEU A 72 35.18 16.98 0.83
CA LEU A 72 33.91 16.33 0.50
C LEU A 72 34.10 14.85 0.16
N THR A 73 35.12 14.52 -0.64
CA THR A 73 35.45 13.12 -0.96
C THR A 73 35.85 12.36 0.29
N GLU A 74 36.70 12.92 1.17
CA GLU A 74 37.08 12.28 2.44
C GLU A 74 35.86 12.02 3.32
N ARG A 75 34.95 12.99 3.45
CA ARG A 75 33.72 12.80 4.23
C ARG A 75 32.73 11.81 3.59
N LEU A 76 32.67 11.74 2.25
CA LEU A 76 31.86 10.73 1.57
C LEU A 76 32.48 9.34 1.70
N GLU A 77 33.81 9.22 1.67
CA GLU A 77 34.51 7.97 1.97
C GLU A 77 34.24 7.54 3.42
N GLU A 78 34.40 8.44 4.40
CA GLU A 78 34.06 8.17 5.80
C GLU A 78 32.60 7.73 5.98
N TYR A 79 31.68 8.31 5.20
CA TYR A 79 30.26 7.96 5.24
C TYR A 79 29.94 6.62 4.59
N TYR A 80 30.48 6.35 3.39
CA TYR A 80 30.17 5.12 2.64
C TYR A 80 31.02 3.92 3.07
N THR A 81 32.21 4.11 3.64
CA THR A 81 33.10 3.00 4.00
C THR A 81 32.44 2.01 4.97
N PRO A 82 31.84 2.42 6.11
CA PRO A 82 31.18 1.47 7.00
C PRO A 82 30.01 0.74 6.33
N ILE A 83 29.25 1.43 5.48
CA ILE A 83 28.13 0.84 4.73
C ILE A 83 28.64 -0.23 3.76
N ILE A 84 29.70 0.09 3.02
CA ILE A 84 30.36 -0.83 2.10
C ILE A 84 30.95 -2.03 2.86
N GLU A 85 31.60 -1.81 3.99
CA GLU A 85 32.19 -2.86 4.81
C GLU A 85 31.12 -3.80 5.38
N SER A 86 29.98 -3.28 5.84
CA SER A 86 28.84 -4.10 6.28
C SER A 86 28.25 -4.92 5.13
N VAL A 87 28.04 -4.31 3.95
CA VAL A 87 27.56 -5.01 2.76
C VAL A 87 28.54 -6.11 2.32
N GLN A 88 29.83 -5.84 2.40
CA GLN A 88 30.89 -6.81 2.07
C GLN A 88 30.98 -7.95 3.08
N SER A 89 30.82 -7.68 4.37
CA SER A 89 30.95 -8.71 5.41
C SER A 89 29.87 -9.78 5.33
N ALA A 90 28.76 -9.44 4.70
CA ALA A 90 27.59 -10.29 4.66
C ALA A 90 27.30 -10.96 3.33
N ASN A 91 27.71 -10.35 2.23
CA ASN A 91 27.69 -11.02 0.94
C ASN A 91 28.63 -12.24 0.98
N SER A 92 28.25 -13.30 0.26
CA SER A 92 29.18 -14.42 0.08
C SER A 92 30.44 -13.91 -0.61
N ALA A 93 31.59 -14.56 -0.37
CA ALA A 93 32.88 -14.08 -0.87
C ALA A 93 32.96 -13.94 -2.42
N ASP A 94 31.96 -14.45 -3.15
CA ASP A 94 31.86 -14.42 -4.61
C ASP A 94 30.84 -13.38 -5.15
N ASP A 95 30.03 -12.73 -4.32
CA ASP A 95 29.00 -11.78 -4.77
C ASP A 95 29.59 -10.37 -4.95
N SER A 96 29.29 -9.75 -6.09
CA SER A 96 29.73 -8.39 -6.37
C SER A 96 28.60 -7.40 -6.09
N PHE A 97 28.97 -6.23 -5.55
CA PHE A 97 28.06 -5.10 -5.42
C PHE A 97 28.65 -3.89 -6.14
N THR A 98 27.75 -3.01 -6.53
CA THR A 98 28.07 -1.77 -7.22
C THR A 98 27.48 -0.60 -6.46
N LEU A 99 28.31 0.34 -6.01
CA LEU A 99 27.81 1.61 -5.51
C LEU A 99 27.62 2.56 -6.70
N GLU A 100 26.38 2.85 -7.03
CA GLU A 100 25.99 3.81 -8.05
C GLU A 100 25.69 5.17 -7.43
N HIS A 101 26.14 6.23 -8.08
CA HIS A 101 25.79 7.59 -7.71
C HIS A 101 25.15 8.32 -8.89
N GLU A 102 24.00 8.94 -8.64
CA GLU A 102 23.32 9.85 -9.54
C GLU A 102 23.19 11.24 -8.88
N LEU A 103 23.71 12.27 -9.53
CA LEU A 103 23.50 13.64 -9.09
C LEU A 103 22.18 14.18 -9.64
N VAL A 104 21.16 14.28 -8.80
CA VAL A 104 19.84 14.74 -9.21
C VAL A 104 19.69 16.22 -8.90
N LYS A 105 19.16 16.98 -9.86
CA LYS A 105 18.88 18.41 -9.69
C LYS A 105 17.40 18.62 -9.35
N VAL A 106 17.14 19.26 -8.21
CA VAL A 106 15.79 19.72 -7.83
C VAL A 106 15.86 21.21 -7.57
N ASP A 107 15.10 21.98 -8.34
CA ASP A 107 15.10 23.46 -8.31
C ASP A 107 16.49 24.12 -8.37
N ASN A 108 16.95 24.63 -7.22
CA ASN A 108 18.20 25.36 -7.02
C ASN A 108 19.24 24.55 -6.21
N SER A 109 18.96 23.30 -5.86
CA SER A 109 19.87 22.39 -5.17
C SER A 109 20.22 21.19 -6.07
N HIS A 110 21.28 20.50 -5.68
CA HIS A 110 21.54 19.14 -6.16
C HIS A 110 21.52 18.22 -4.95
N TYR A 111 21.16 16.96 -5.14
CA TYR A 111 21.43 15.93 -4.16
C TYR A 111 22.13 14.76 -4.84
N LEU A 112 22.99 14.09 -4.10
CA LEU A 112 23.55 12.81 -4.48
C LEU A 112 22.53 11.74 -4.11
N HIS A 113 21.95 11.11 -5.12
CA HIS A 113 21.23 9.86 -4.99
C HIS A 113 22.27 8.75 -5.11
N SER A 114 22.41 7.92 -4.09
CA SER A 114 23.37 6.82 -4.11
C SER A 114 22.60 5.53 -3.93
N THR A 115 22.99 4.49 -4.66
CA THR A 115 22.31 3.20 -4.65
C THR A 115 23.37 2.11 -4.61
N ILE A 116 23.24 1.16 -3.69
CA ILE A 116 24.04 -0.07 -3.73
C ILE A 116 23.24 -1.09 -4.52
N CYS A 117 23.74 -1.46 -5.69
CA CYS A 117 23.21 -2.54 -6.51
C CYS A 117 23.96 -3.82 -6.14
N CYS A 118 23.33 -4.76 -5.47
CA CYS A 118 23.87 -6.09 -5.23
C CYS A 118 23.46 -7.02 -6.38
N ASP A 119 24.34 -7.92 -6.81
CA ASP A 119 24.02 -8.90 -7.87
C ASP A 119 22.84 -9.83 -7.47
N VAL A 120 22.63 -10.03 -6.17
CA VAL A 120 21.62 -10.95 -5.60
C VAL A 120 20.50 -10.20 -4.84
N GLY A 121 20.79 -9.05 -4.20
CA GLY A 121 19.87 -8.39 -3.26
C GLY A 121 19.16 -7.12 -3.76
N GLY A 122 19.17 -6.82 -5.06
CA GLY A 122 18.50 -5.64 -5.61
C GLY A 122 19.21 -4.31 -5.34
N GLU A 123 18.44 -3.21 -5.34
CA GLU A 123 18.94 -1.84 -5.21
C GLU A 123 18.61 -1.26 -3.82
N ILE A 124 19.63 -1.04 -3.00
CA ILE A 124 19.53 -0.34 -1.71
C ILE A 124 19.76 1.15 -1.96
N ALA A 125 18.71 1.96 -1.88
CA ALA A 125 18.84 3.41 -1.92
C ALA A 125 19.50 3.89 -0.62
N LEU A 126 20.52 4.72 -0.74
CA LEU A 126 21.17 5.37 0.39
C LEU A 126 20.59 6.77 0.61
N PRO A 127 20.70 7.32 1.84
CA PRO A 127 20.20 8.64 2.17
C PRO A 127 20.66 9.71 1.18
N ARG A 128 19.75 10.60 0.78
CA ARG A 128 20.05 11.69 -0.15
C ARG A 128 21.00 12.69 0.51
N ILE A 129 22.17 12.89 -0.08
CA ILE A 129 23.13 13.89 0.40
C ILE A 129 22.90 15.19 -0.36
N TYR A 130 22.32 16.19 0.29
CA TYR A 130 22.07 17.49 -0.33
C TYR A 130 23.38 18.27 -0.50
N ILE A 131 23.70 18.60 -1.74
CA ILE A 131 24.89 19.38 -2.13
C ILE A 131 24.42 20.79 -2.50
N PRO A 132 24.48 21.76 -1.58
CA PRO A 132 24.05 23.12 -1.87
C PRO A 132 24.95 23.76 -2.94
N TYR A 133 24.38 24.62 -3.78
CA TYR A 133 25.15 25.36 -4.81
C TYR A 133 26.23 26.27 -4.19
N CYS A 134 25.99 26.71 -2.95
CA CYS A 134 26.95 27.39 -2.10
C CYS A 134 26.68 27.02 -0.64
N GLY A 135 27.71 26.63 0.11
CA GLY A 135 27.59 26.18 1.50
C GLY A 135 28.44 24.94 1.76
N GLU A 136 28.49 24.52 3.02
CA GLU A 136 29.06 23.23 3.38
C GLU A 136 28.03 22.13 3.07
N THR A 137 28.46 21.03 2.46
CA THR A 137 27.61 19.84 2.32
C THR A 137 27.41 19.26 3.72
N GLU A 138 26.16 19.11 4.12
CA GLU A 138 25.80 18.35 5.32
C GLU A 138 25.76 16.88 4.92
N ILE A 139 26.86 16.16 5.18
CA ILE A 139 26.86 14.71 5.18
C ILE A 139 26.36 14.28 6.56
N PRO A 140 25.34 13.40 6.63
CA PRO A 140 24.86 12.91 7.91
C PRO A 140 26.01 12.34 8.73
N GLY A 141 26.18 12.81 9.97
CA GLY A 141 27.28 12.41 10.85
C GLY A 141 27.06 11.04 11.49
N TRP A 142 26.49 10.09 10.76
CA TRP A 142 26.12 8.79 11.28
C TRP A 142 27.26 7.80 11.10
N SER A 143 27.63 7.12 12.17
CA SER A 143 28.42 5.89 12.10
C SER A 143 27.45 4.72 12.09
N VAL A 144 27.66 3.74 11.19
CA VAL A 144 26.93 2.47 11.25
C VAL A 144 27.21 1.84 12.63
N PRO A 145 26.17 1.55 13.42
CA PRO A 145 26.32 0.89 14.72
C PRO A 145 27.08 -0.43 14.61
N GLU A 146 27.93 -0.74 15.59
CA GLU A 146 28.68 -2.01 15.62
C GLU A 146 27.76 -3.20 15.94
N GLU A 147 26.55 -2.93 16.45
CA GLU A 147 25.53 -3.89 16.84
C GLU A 147 24.79 -4.52 15.64
N LEU A 148 24.89 -3.94 14.45
CA LEU A 148 24.21 -4.45 13.26
C LEU A 148 25.00 -5.62 12.66
N ASP A 149 24.37 -6.81 12.64
CA ASP A 149 24.92 -8.01 12.03
C ASP A 149 24.43 -8.14 10.58
N GLY A 150 25.27 -7.71 9.65
CA GLY A 150 25.08 -7.96 8.23
C GLY A 150 24.45 -6.82 7.41
N PRO A 151 24.14 -7.09 6.14
CA PRO A 151 23.91 -6.08 5.11
C PRO A 151 22.48 -5.55 5.17
N VAL A 152 21.52 -6.43 5.45
CA VAL A 152 20.10 -6.18 5.53
C VAL A 152 19.78 -5.34 6.75
N GLN A 153 20.29 -5.70 7.93
CA GLN A 153 20.16 -4.89 9.14
C GLN A 153 20.76 -3.48 8.93
N THR A 154 21.93 -3.41 8.30
CA THR A 154 22.58 -2.14 7.96
C THR A 154 21.74 -1.31 7.00
N ALA A 155 21.25 -1.91 5.92
CA ALA A 155 20.41 -1.24 4.93
C ALA A 155 19.10 -0.74 5.55
N ALA A 156 18.45 -1.57 6.36
CA ALA A 156 17.21 -1.24 7.05
C ALA A 156 17.41 -0.06 8.01
N TRP A 157 18.44 -0.13 8.86
CA TRP A 157 18.77 0.95 9.78
C TRP A 157 19.11 2.25 9.04
N LEU A 158 19.88 2.16 7.96
CA LEU A 158 20.24 3.33 7.16
C LEU A 158 19.01 3.97 6.54
N GLU A 159 18.06 3.19 6.02
CA GLU A 159 16.79 3.69 5.49
C GLU A 159 16.01 4.42 6.58
N LEU A 160 15.74 3.76 7.72
CA LEU A 160 15.01 4.39 8.84
C LEU A 160 15.68 5.68 9.31
N THR A 161 17.00 5.64 9.51
CA THR A 161 17.78 6.80 9.97
C THR A 161 17.81 7.93 8.93
N ALA A 162 17.87 7.61 7.63
CA ALA A 162 17.75 8.58 6.52
C ALA A 162 16.55 9.48 6.69
N ASN A 163 15.52 8.91 7.31
CA ASN A 163 14.15 9.38 7.32
C ASN A 163 13.76 9.95 8.68
N GLY A 164 14.74 10.05 9.59
CA GLY A 164 14.53 10.60 10.92
C GLY A 164 13.81 9.64 11.86
N VAL A 165 13.70 8.36 11.49
CA VAL A 165 13.14 7.32 12.35
C VAL A 165 14.26 6.76 13.21
N GLU A 166 14.14 6.92 14.52
CA GLU A 166 15.06 6.34 15.49
C GLU A 166 14.59 4.93 15.87
N PHE A 167 15.44 3.92 15.66
CA PHE A 167 15.20 2.54 16.10
C PHE A 167 16.11 2.21 17.29
N ASP A 168 15.56 1.59 18.35
CA ASP A 168 16.34 1.16 19.51
C ASP A 168 17.11 -0.13 19.20
N LEU A 169 18.39 0.03 18.87
CA LEU A 169 19.27 -1.08 18.50
C LEU A 169 19.50 -2.08 19.64
N SER A 170 19.19 -1.73 20.89
CA SER A 170 19.28 -2.69 21.99
C SER A 170 18.27 -3.84 21.86
N LEU A 171 17.26 -3.67 21.00
CA LEU A 171 16.22 -4.66 20.74
C LEU A 171 16.60 -5.68 19.64
N LEU A 172 17.71 -5.50 18.90
CA LEU A 172 17.99 -6.27 17.69
C LEU A 172 17.92 -7.80 17.88
N ASP A 173 18.49 -8.28 18.99
CA ASP A 173 18.54 -9.71 19.33
C ASP A 173 17.42 -10.14 20.29
N ASP A 174 16.62 -9.19 20.78
CA ASP A 174 15.55 -9.46 21.74
C ASP A 174 14.29 -9.93 21.01
N GLU A 175 13.67 -10.98 21.55
CA GLU A 175 12.32 -11.39 21.15
C GLU A 175 11.33 -10.30 21.59
N LEU A 176 10.61 -9.72 20.63
CA LEU A 176 9.66 -8.65 20.87
C LEU A 176 8.25 -9.19 21.08
N THR A 177 7.57 -8.60 22.05
CA THR A 177 6.14 -8.81 22.26
C THR A 177 5.32 -8.02 21.23
N MET A 178 4.08 -8.44 20.97
CA MET A 178 3.19 -7.67 20.09
C MET A 178 2.97 -6.23 20.53
N ALA A 179 2.98 -5.96 21.83
CA ALA A 179 2.87 -4.61 22.37
C ALA A 179 4.05 -3.73 21.92
N GLU A 180 5.27 -4.26 22.00
CA GLU A 180 6.49 -3.56 21.58
C GLU A 180 6.53 -3.35 20.07
N ILE A 181 6.17 -4.38 19.29
CA ILE A 181 6.05 -4.28 17.82
C ILE A 181 5.03 -3.19 17.47
N THR A 182 3.83 -3.24 18.07
CA THR A 182 2.77 -2.27 17.85
C THR A 182 3.22 -0.85 18.18
N GLU A 183 3.90 -0.65 19.31
CA GLU A 183 4.46 0.65 19.70
C GLU A 183 5.45 1.18 18.66
N ILE A 184 6.36 0.33 18.18
CA ILE A 184 7.34 0.67 17.15
C ILE A 184 6.63 1.14 15.86
N PHE A 185 5.64 0.40 15.37
CA PHE A 185 4.91 0.76 14.13
C PHE A 185 4.05 2.02 14.29
N VAL A 186 3.35 2.19 15.41
CA VAL A 186 2.55 3.39 15.68
C VAL A 186 3.43 4.64 15.78
N ASN A 187 4.59 4.53 16.44
CA ASN A 187 5.54 5.64 16.53
C ASN A 187 6.15 5.99 15.17
N TYR A 188 6.54 4.97 14.41
CA TYR A 188 6.99 5.16 13.04
C TYR A 188 5.96 5.93 12.18
N TYR A 189 4.66 5.64 12.30
CA TYR A 189 3.62 6.43 11.63
C TYR A 189 3.59 7.88 12.01
N ARG A 190 3.64 8.17 13.30
CA ARG A 190 3.62 9.55 13.79
C ARG A 190 4.81 10.32 13.25
N ASP A 191 5.98 9.68 13.24
CA ASP A 191 7.23 10.30 12.78
C ASP A 191 7.22 10.56 11.27
N VAL A 192 6.78 9.59 10.48
CA VAL A 192 6.77 9.70 9.01
C VAL A 192 5.62 10.56 8.49
N SER A 193 4.41 10.40 9.04
CA SER A 193 3.23 11.15 8.59
C SER A 193 3.19 12.57 9.14
N GLY A 194 3.77 12.80 10.33
CA GLY A 194 3.60 14.04 11.08
C GLY A 194 2.16 14.30 11.53
N ARG A 195 1.29 13.28 11.52
CA ARG A 195 -0.14 13.38 11.82
C ARG A 195 -0.47 12.70 13.15
N GLU A 196 -1.48 13.23 13.84
CA GLU A 196 -2.13 12.51 14.93
C GLU A 196 -3.06 11.44 14.36
N ILE A 197 -3.13 10.29 15.02
CA ILE A 197 -4.00 9.18 14.64
C ILE A 197 -5.39 9.43 15.23
N ASP A 198 -6.41 9.54 14.39
CA ASP A 198 -7.77 9.83 14.83
C ASP A 198 -8.47 8.58 15.39
N VAL A 199 -8.44 8.44 16.72
CA VAL A 199 -9.14 7.38 17.46
C VAL A 199 -10.58 7.74 17.83
N SER A 200 -11.14 8.83 17.30
CA SER A 200 -12.53 9.25 17.63
C SER A 200 -13.60 8.28 17.10
N ARG A 201 -13.22 7.34 16.24
CA ARG A 201 -14.12 6.27 15.75
C ARG A 201 -14.50 5.25 16.82
N PHE A 202 -13.73 5.14 17.90
CA PHE A 202 -14.03 4.24 19.00
C PHE A 202 -15.22 4.74 19.83
N ALA A 203 -16.17 3.86 20.11
CA ALA A 203 -17.23 4.15 21.07
C ALA A 203 -16.63 4.31 22.48
N ASP A 204 -17.22 5.20 23.28
CA ASP A 204 -16.81 5.46 24.67
C ASP A 204 -16.86 4.20 25.57
N THR A 205 -17.54 3.14 25.13
CA THR A 205 -17.67 1.87 25.84
C THR A 205 -16.51 0.90 25.63
N VAL A 206 -15.63 1.17 24.67
CA VAL A 206 -14.46 0.34 24.39
C VAL A 206 -13.32 0.74 25.33
N ASP A 207 -12.80 -0.21 26.09
CA ASP A 207 -11.75 0.01 27.11
C ASP A 207 -10.38 -0.49 26.64
N TYR A 208 -9.96 -0.05 25.45
CA TYR A 208 -8.58 -0.20 25.00
C TYR A 208 -7.75 1.00 25.41
N ASP A 209 -6.47 0.78 25.72
CA ASP A 209 -5.51 1.86 25.85
C ASP A 209 -5.29 2.60 24.52
N LEU A 210 -4.64 3.77 24.59
CA LEU A 210 -4.48 4.62 23.41
C LEU A 210 -3.65 3.94 22.31
N LEU A 211 -2.58 3.22 22.67
CA LEU A 211 -1.69 2.58 21.70
C LEU A 211 -2.45 1.52 20.90
N CYS A 212 -3.23 0.67 21.59
CA CYS A 212 -4.06 -0.35 20.97
C CYS A 212 -5.10 0.26 20.01
N ARG A 213 -5.78 1.35 20.44
CA ARG A 213 -6.74 2.06 19.56
C ARG A 213 -6.06 2.61 18.30
N GLU A 214 -4.90 3.20 18.44
CA GLU A 214 -4.15 3.78 17.33
C GLU A 214 -3.67 2.70 16.37
N ALA A 215 -3.17 1.58 16.89
CA ALA A 215 -2.77 0.43 16.10
C ALA A 215 -3.94 -0.13 15.28
N MET A 216 -5.11 -0.29 15.90
CA MET A 216 -6.32 -0.72 15.20
C MET A 216 -6.81 0.32 14.18
N VAL A 217 -6.62 1.63 14.43
CA VAL A 217 -6.91 2.69 13.44
C VAL A 217 -6.05 2.55 12.21
N LEU A 218 -4.78 2.25 12.42
CA LEU A 218 -3.78 2.02 11.39
C LEU A 218 -3.85 0.61 10.77
N GLU A 219 -4.77 -0.24 11.25
CA GLU A 219 -4.88 -1.65 10.84
C GLU A 219 -3.55 -2.40 11.03
N ILE A 220 -2.79 -2.03 12.08
CA ILE A 220 -1.57 -2.74 12.52
C ILE A 220 -1.90 -3.99 13.33
N ILE A 221 -3.08 -4.02 13.96
CA ILE A 221 -3.59 -5.19 14.65
C ILE A 221 -5.05 -5.38 14.27
N GLY A 222 -5.40 -6.61 13.88
CA GLY A 222 -6.78 -6.99 13.60
C GLY A 222 -7.64 -7.13 14.85
N SER A 223 -8.96 -7.12 14.66
CA SER A 223 -9.98 -7.30 15.71
C SER A 223 -9.92 -8.62 16.46
N GLN A 224 -9.22 -9.60 15.89
CA GLN A 224 -9.16 -10.97 16.38
C GLN A 224 -8.08 -11.15 17.45
N TYR A 225 -7.24 -10.14 17.67
CA TYR A 225 -6.24 -10.15 18.73
C TYR A 225 -6.88 -9.75 20.06
N GLU A 226 -7.31 -10.76 20.83
CA GLU A 226 -7.67 -10.57 22.24
C GLU A 226 -6.42 -10.17 23.03
N TYR A 227 -6.21 -8.86 23.18
CA TYR A 227 -5.11 -8.26 23.97
C TYR A 227 -5.17 -8.63 25.47
N GLU A 228 -6.23 -9.29 25.92
CA GLU A 228 -6.51 -9.54 27.34
C GLU A 228 -5.63 -10.63 27.99
N ASP A 229 -4.88 -11.41 27.22
CA ASP A 229 -3.93 -12.38 27.76
C ASP A 229 -2.50 -11.90 27.51
N GLU A 230 -1.95 -11.12 28.44
CA GLU A 230 -0.54 -10.66 28.45
C GLU A 230 0.49 -11.82 28.31
N ASN A 231 0.04 -13.09 28.40
CA ASN A 231 0.84 -14.29 28.20
C ASN A 231 0.49 -15.11 26.93
N GLN A 232 -0.46 -14.67 26.08
CA GLN A 232 -0.61 -15.21 24.71
C GLN A 232 0.36 -14.53 23.73
N THR A 233 1.57 -14.24 24.22
CA THR A 233 2.74 -13.77 23.47
C THR A 233 3.26 -14.78 22.44
N THR A 234 2.66 -15.95 22.29
CA THR A 234 3.04 -16.92 21.26
C THR A 234 2.29 -16.64 19.96
N ILE A 235 2.52 -15.46 19.39
CA ILE A 235 2.34 -15.32 17.96
C ILE A 235 3.64 -15.83 17.36
N SER A 236 3.54 -16.91 16.59
CA SER A 236 4.70 -17.39 15.85
C SER A 236 5.28 -16.23 15.04
N LEU A 237 6.61 -16.10 14.94
CA LEU A 237 7.33 -15.20 14.04
C LEU A 237 6.64 -15.11 12.68
N ILE A 238 6.09 -16.25 12.24
CA ILE A 238 5.29 -16.47 11.04
C ILE A 238 3.97 -15.70 11.06
N GLY A 239 3.13 -15.88 12.10
CA GLY A 239 1.90 -15.11 12.25
C GLY A 239 2.20 -13.62 12.44
N THR A 240 3.28 -13.29 13.14
CA THR A 240 3.72 -11.92 13.37
C THR A 240 4.27 -11.29 12.10
N ALA A 241 4.98 -12.01 11.24
CA ALA A 241 5.55 -11.48 10.01
C ALA A 241 4.56 -11.48 8.85
N ALA A 242 3.65 -12.46 8.77
CA ALA A 242 2.56 -12.44 7.79
C ALA A 242 1.53 -11.36 8.17
N ALA A 243 1.13 -11.30 9.46
CA ALA A 243 0.34 -10.18 9.98
C ALA A 243 1.12 -8.89 9.82
N ALA A 244 2.38 -8.78 10.26
CA ALA A 244 3.14 -7.55 10.08
C ALA A 244 3.30 -7.17 8.62
N LEU A 245 3.53 -8.08 7.65
CA LEU A 245 3.59 -7.73 6.23
C LEU A 245 2.23 -7.29 5.69
N SER A 246 1.16 -7.99 6.08
CA SER A 246 -0.23 -7.63 5.79
C SER A 246 -0.56 -6.25 6.36
N ASP A 247 -0.16 -6.00 7.59
CA ASP A 247 -0.39 -4.81 8.39
C ASP A 247 0.51 -3.66 7.93
N MET A 248 1.76 -3.92 7.56
CA MET A 248 2.71 -3.02 6.89
C MET A 248 2.15 -2.53 5.57
N TYR A 249 1.48 -3.44 4.86
CA TYR A 249 0.88 -3.16 3.59
C TYR A 249 -0.48 -2.48 3.77
N ASN A 250 -1.32 -2.91 4.70
CA ASN A 250 -2.56 -2.23 5.13
C ASN A 250 -2.22 -0.83 5.59
N TYR A 251 -1.10 -0.66 6.28
CA TYR A 251 -0.56 0.61 6.72
C TYR A 251 -0.03 1.45 5.55
N ALA A 252 0.76 0.90 4.63
CA ALA A 252 1.21 1.61 3.42
C ALA A 252 0.01 2.02 2.53
N CYS A 253 -1.00 1.15 2.43
CA CYS A 253 -2.27 1.37 1.74
C CYS A 253 -3.32 2.13 2.58
N GLY A 254 -3.08 2.29 3.87
CA GLY A 254 -3.94 2.93 4.88
C GLY A 254 -3.56 4.39 5.03
N MET A 255 -2.25 4.67 5.05
CA MET A 255 -1.69 5.95 4.57
C MET A 255 -2.30 6.27 3.19
N GLY A 256 -2.39 5.25 2.32
CA GLY A 256 -3.15 5.17 1.07
C GLY A 256 -4.56 5.76 1.11
N SER A 257 -5.36 5.26 2.05
CA SER A 257 -6.80 5.54 2.16
C SER A 257 -7.16 6.99 2.51
N THR A 258 -6.18 7.80 2.91
CA THR A 258 -6.38 9.23 3.19
C THR A 258 -5.58 10.16 2.28
N GLY A 259 -4.77 9.62 1.36
CA GLY A 259 -3.74 10.42 0.69
C GLY A 259 -3.19 9.92 -0.65
N TYR A 260 -3.75 8.94 -1.37
CA TYR A 260 -3.20 8.50 -2.67
C TYR A 260 -4.22 8.44 -3.81
N THR A 261 -3.75 8.57 -5.06
CA THR A 261 -4.60 8.52 -6.26
C THR A 261 -4.55 7.17 -6.99
N ASP A 262 -5.65 6.80 -7.63
CA ASP A 262 -5.89 5.49 -8.27
C ASP A 262 -4.98 5.15 -9.46
N ALA A 263 -4.32 6.15 -10.04
CA ALA A 263 -3.32 5.96 -11.08
C ALA A 263 -1.99 5.44 -10.50
N GLU A 264 -1.73 5.69 -9.22
CA GLU A 264 -0.53 5.28 -8.46
C GLU A 264 -0.76 3.94 -7.72
N LEU A 265 -2.03 3.50 -7.63
CA LEU A 265 -2.46 2.24 -6.99
C LEU A 265 -2.76 1.10 -7.99
N ARG A 266 -2.36 1.25 -9.26
CA ARG A 266 -2.43 0.14 -10.24
C ARG A 266 -1.19 -0.73 -10.08
N ASP A 267 -1.36 -1.89 -9.44
CA ASP A 267 -0.29 -2.87 -9.44
C ASP A 267 -0.18 -3.58 -10.78
N THR A 268 1.06 -3.66 -11.23
CA THR A 268 1.48 -4.57 -12.28
C THR A 268 1.91 -5.89 -11.65
N ILE A 269 1.91 -6.96 -12.44
CA ILE A 269 2.50 -8.26 -12.04
C ILE A 269 3.91 -8.07 -11.50
N GLU A 270 4.66 -7.11 -12.05
CA GLU A 270 6.02 -6.80 -11.61
C GLU A 270 6.06 -6.26 -10.20
N THR A 271 5.14 -5.36 -9.86
CA THR A 271 5.12 -4.75 -8.53
C THR A 271 4.76 -5.80 -7.49
N PHE A 272 3.76 -6.65 -7.79
CA PHE A 272 3.36 -7.76 -6.92
C PHE A 272 4.47 -8.80 -6.71
N VAL A 273 5.13 -9.25 -7.78
CA VAL A 273 6.28 -10.18 -7.65
C VAL A 273 7.43 -9.52 -6.92
N ARG A 274 7.67 -8.21 -7.13
CA ARG A 274 8.65 -7.45 -6.36
C ARG A 274 8.29 -7.46 -4.87
N TYR A 275 7.03 -7.26 -4.51
CA TYR A 275 6.60 -7.32 -3.10
C TYR A 275 6.82 -8.69 -2.47
N LEU A 276 6.51 -9.77 -3.19
CA LEU A 276 6.82 -11.13 -2.76
C LEU A 276 8.33 -11.44 -2.68
N THR A 277 9.18 -10.57 -3.23
CA THR A 277 10.65 -10.75 -3.28
C THR A 277 11.42 -9.71 -2.46
N VAL A 278 10.77 -8.75 -1.77
CA VAL A 278 11.46 -7.80 -0.86
C VAL A 278 12.09 -8.51 0.35
N ASP A 279 11.79 -9.80 0.56
CA ASP A 279 12.08 -10.52 1.80
C ASP A 279 12.99 -11.75 1.61
N ASP A 280 14.07 -11.59 0.84
CA ASP A 280 14.95 -12.70 0.42
C ASP A 280 15.92 -13.15 1.54
N GLU A 281 16.50 -12.26 2.35
CA GLU A 281 17.61 -12.65 3.26
C GLU A 281 17.26 -12.75 4.77
N GLN A 282 16.00 -12.53 5.18
CA GLN A 282 15.67 -12.32 6.60
C GLN A 282 15.33 -13.61 7.39
N TRP A 283 15.01 -14.70 6.71
CA TRP A 283 14.41 -15.89 7.33
C TRP A 283 15.46 -16.98 7.59
N SER A 284 16.21 -16.90 8.68
CA SER A 284 17.47 -17.65 8.82
C SER A 284 17.40 -19.15 9.19
N HIS A 285 16.26 -19.86 9.17
CA HIS A 285 16.25 -21.28 9.58
C HIS A 285 15.67 -22.33 8.61
N ASP A 286 14.96 -21.95 7.53
CA ASP A 286 14.56 -22.89 6.44
C ASP A 286 14.36 -22.19 5.07
N SER A 287 15.05 -21.06 4.86
CA SER A 287 14.90 -20.17 3.68
C SER A 287 15.47 -20.72 2.37
N GLU A 288 16.42 -21.66 2.36
CA GLU A 288 17.08 -22.11 1.12
C GLU A 288 16.10 -22.58 0.01
N LEU A 289 14.98 -23.21 0.38
CA LEU A 289 13.97 -23.67 -0.58
C LEU A 289 13.10 -22.52 -1.13
N PHE A 290 12.76 -21.55 -0.28
CA PHE A 290 12.01 -20.36 -0.67
C PHE A 290 12.89 -19.44 -1.55
N LEU A 291 14.15 -19.25 -1.15
CA LEU A 291 15.22 -18.56 -1.87
C LEU A 291 15.47 -19.13 -3.26
N GLU A 292 15.67 -20.45 -3.39
CA GLU A 292 15.84 -21.10 -4.69
C GLU A 292 14.60 -20.89 -5.59
N THR A 293 13.43 -20.68 -4.99
CA THR A 293 12.18 -20.50 -5.73
C THR A 293 11.94 -19.07 -6.20
N LEU A 294 12.20 -18.05 -5.36
CA LEU A 294 12.18 -16.66 -5.80
C LEU A 294 13.23 -16.40 -6.89
N GLU A 295 14.42 -17.00 -6.75
CA GLU A 295 15.45 -16.97 -7.79
C GLU A 295 15.00 -17.68 -9.08
N LYS A 296 14.34 -18.86 -8.96
CA LYS A 296 13.70 -19.51 -10.09
C LYS A 296 12.58 -18.66 -10.67
N LEU A 297 11.79 -17.91 -9.91
CA LEU A 297 10.71 -17.06 -10.42
C LEU A 297 11.25 -15.89 -11.25
N SER A 298 12.32 -15.26 -10.78
CA SER A 298 13.04 -14.24 -11.56
C SER A 298 13.58 -14.79 -12.89
N ARG A 299 13.99 -16.07 -12.91
CA ARG A 299 14.58 -16.75 -14.09
C ARG A 299 13.55 -17.42 -15.02
N THR A 300 12.47 -17.95 -14.46
CA THR A 300 11.44 -18.75 -15.16
C THR A 300 10.35 -17.87 -15.74
N SER A 301 10.14 -16.68 -15.18
CA SER A 301 9.36 -15.59 -15.81
C SER A 301 10.05 -15.02 -17.05
N GLY A 302 10.72 -15.82 -17.89
CA GLY A 302 11.20 -15.42 -19.22
C GLY A 302 10.09 -14.92 -20.18
N GLN A 303 8.87 -14.71 -19.68
CA GLN A 303 7.85 -13.84 -20.27
C GLN A 303 7.96 -12.43 -19.68
N PRO A 304 8.05 -11.37 -20.50
CA PRO A 304 8.15 -10.01 -19.98
C PRO A 304 7.06 -9.78 -18.96
N VAL A 305 7.46 -9.47 -17.73
CA VAL A 305 6.52 -9.10 -16.68
C VAL A 305 5.71 -7.94 -17.23
N SER A 306 4.43 -8.19 -17.43
CA SER A 306 3.58 -7.32 -18.22
C SER A 306 3.19 -6.12 -17.37
N ASN A 307 3.26 -4.91 -17.93
CA ASN A 307 2.56 -3.73 -17.38
C ASN A 307 1.03 -3.83 -17.52
N ALA A 308 0.49 -5.04 -17.68
CA ALA A 308 -0.93 -5.28 -17.67
C ALA A 308 -1.49 -5.05 -16.27
N GLU A 309 -2.72 -4.56 -16.24
CA GLU A 309 -3.49 -4.43 -15.01
C GLU A 309 -3.69 -5.80 -14.36
N MET A 310 -3.64 -5.84 -13.04
CA MET A 310 -3.80 -7.07 -12.28
C MET A 310 -5.27 -7.43 -12.13
N THR A 311 -5.75 -8.32 -12.99
CA THR A 311 -7.07 -8.93 -12.83
C THR A 311 -7.02 -10.06 -11.80
N ARG A 312 -8.16 -10.43 -11.20
CA ARG A 312 -8.24 -11.59 -10.29
C ARG A 312 -7.63 -12.86 -10.91
N MET A 313 -7.88 -13.11 -12.19
CA MET A 313 -7.30 -14.26 -12.90
C MET A 313 -5.78 -14.14 -13.04
N ALA A 314 -5.25 -12.96 -13.36
CA ALA A 314 -3.81 -12.75 -13.44
C ALA A 314 -3.13 -12.97 -12.08
N THR A 315 -3.77 -12.54 -11.00
CA THR A 315 -3.31 -12.77 -9.62
C THR A 315 -3.34 -14.25 -9.27
N ALA A 316 -4.45 -14.93 -9.51
CA ALA A 316 -4.60 -16.36 -9.30
C ALA A 316 -3.52 -17.16 -10.03
N ALA A 317 -3.34 -16.92 -11.32
CA ALA A 317 -2.31 -17.56 -12.13
C ALA A 317 -0.90 -17.26 -11.59
N THR A 318 -0.62 -16.04 -11.17
CA THR A 318 0.68 -15.68 -10.61
C THR A 318 0.96 -16.46 -9.33
N LEU A 319 0.03 -16.44 -8.37
CA LEU A 319 0.18 -17.12 -7.08
C LEU A 319 0.28 -18.64 -7.22
N VAL A 320 -0.58 -19.25 -8.05
CA VAL A 320 -0.55 -20.69 -8.33
C VAL A 320 0.77 -21.08 -8.96
N ASN A 321 1.26 -20.34 -9.95
CA ASN A 321 2.55 -20.64 -10.57
C ASN A 321 3.71 -20.53 -9.58
N ILE A 322 3.72 -19.49 -8.72
CA ILE A 322 4.71 -19.35 -7.64
C ILE A 322 4.65 -20.56 -6.72
N TYR A 323 3.47 -20.91 -6.22
CA TYR A 323 3.27 -22.04 -5.32
C TYR A 323 3.72 -23.37 -5.94
N GLU A 324 3.25 -23.70 -7.15
CA GLU A 324 3.54 -24.98 -7.80
C GLU A 324 5.03 -25.14 -8.16
N MET A 325 5.75 -24.03 -8.35
CA MET A 325 7.20 -24.04 -8.53
C MET A 325 7.95 -24.45 -7.25
N VAL A 326 7.46 -24.06 -6.07
CA VAL A 326 8.07 -24.41 -4.78
C VAL A 326 7.63 -25.81 -4.32
N TYR A 327 6.31 -26.03 -4.28
CA TYR A 327 5.68 -27.12 -3.54
C TYR A 327 5.19 -28.26 -4.45
N GLY A 328 5.27 -28.07 -5.76
CA GLY A 328 4.73 -29.00 -6.75
C GLY A 328 3.25 -28.74 -7.07
N THR A 329 2.75 -29.49 -8.05
CA THR A 329 1.42 -29.27 -8.64
C THR A 329 0.29 -29.36 -7.62
N ILE A 330 -0.62 -28.38 -7.65
CA ILE A 330 -1.89 -28.40 -6.94
C ILE A 330 -2.84 -29.28 -7.75
N GLU A 331 -3.07 -30.50 -7.25
CA GLU A 331 -4.00 -31.45 -7.88
C GLU A 331 -5.44 -30.98 -7.69
N LEU A 332 -6.26 -31.02 -8.75
CA LEU A 332 -7.68 -30.68 -8.70
C LEU A 332 -8.56 -31.94 -8.75
N GLU A 333 -9.67 -31.91 -8.02
CA GLU A 333 -10.74 -32.90 -8.07
C GLU A 333 -12.02 -32.31 -8.69
N GLU A 334 -12.94 -33.14 -9.18
CA GLU A 334 -14.19 -32.68 -9.81
C GLU A 334 -15.03 -31.81 -8.85
N SER A 335 -14.93 -32.05 -7.54
CA SER A 335 -15.62 -31.25 -6.51
C SER A 335 -15.07 -29.84 -6.35
N ASP A 336 -13.81 -29.58 -6.74
CA ASP A 336 -13.20 -28.26 -6.56
C ASP A 336 -13.86 -27.23 -7.50
N TYR A 337 -14.29 -27.66 -8.69
CA TYR A 337 -15.01 -26.84 -9.66
C TYR A 337 -16.43 -26.48 -9.22
N TRP A 338 -17.00 -27.17 -8.23
CA TRP A 338 -18.37 -26.86 -7.76
C TRP A 338 -18.43 -25.62 -6.88
N TRP A 339 -17.30 -25.25 -6.27
CA TRP A 339 -17.17 -24.09 -5.39
C TRP A 339 -16.67 -22.85 -6.11
N VAL A 340 -16.43 -22.95 -7.41
CA VAL A 340 -15.89 -21.87 -8.23
C VAL A 340 -16.89 -21.50 -9.30
N HIS A 341 -17.44 -20.31 -9.17
CA HIS A 341 -18.42 -19.73 -10.06
C HIS A 341 -17.77 -18.68 -10.97
N GLY A 342 -18.30 -18.54 -12.18
CA GLY A 342 -17.90 -17.50 -13.13
C GLY A 342 -16.66 -17.81 -13.98
N THR A 343 -15.95 -18.92 -13.75
CA THR A 343 -14.82 -19.37 -14.58
C THR A 343 -14.63 -20.88 -14.52
N ASP A 344 -14.03 -21.47 -15.56
CA ASP A 344 -13.49 -22.83 -15.59
C ASP A 344 -11.95 -22.86 -15.69
N ASP A 345 -11.30 -21.70 -15.53
CA ASP A 345 -9.85 -21.57 -15.54
C ASP A 345 -9.21 -22.31 -14.36
N GLU A 346 -8.25 -23.20 -14.66
CA GLU A 346 -7.63 -24.09 -13.67
C GLU A 346 -6.87 -23.32 -12.59
N ASP A 347 -6.22 -22.21 -12.93
CA ASP A 347 -5.43 -21.43 -11.97
C ASP A 347 -6.35 -20.69 -10.99
N CYS A 348 -7.48 -20.15 -11.47
CA CYS A 348 -8.52 -19.62 -10.59
C CYS A 348 -9.05 -20.70 -9.63
N VAL A 349 -9.33 -21.91 -10.11
CA VAL A 349 -9.84 -23.00 -9.27
C VAL A 349 -8.82 -23.44 -8.22
N LYS A 350 -7.55 -23.56 -8.62
CA LYS A 350 -6.44 -23.84 -7.69
C LYS A 350 -6.27 -22.74 -6.65
N ALA A 351 -6.32 -21.47 -7.05
CA ALA A 351 -6.17 -20.35 -6.15
C ALA A 351 -7.29 -20.32 -5.09
N VAL A 352 -8.55 -20.53 -5.48
CA VAL A 352 -9.67 -20.65 -4.53
C VAL A 352 -9.50 -21.86 -3.61
N LYS A 353 -9.11 -23.02 -4.16
CA LYS A 353 -8.84 -24.24 -3.36
C LYS A 353 -7.77 -24.00 -2.29
N MET A 354 -6.74 -23.24 -2.62
CA MET A 354 -5.64 -22.93 -1.70
C MET A 354 -5.95 -21.77 -0.76
N GLY A 355 -7.07 -21.07 -0.97
CA GLY A 355 -7.43 -19.89 -0.19
C GLY A 355 -6.64 -18.63 -0.56
N PHE A 356 -6.00 -18.56 -1.73
CA PHE A 356 -5.20 -17.39 -2.13
C PHE A 356 -6.03 -16.14 -2.43
N LEU A 357 -7.35 -16.28 -2.49
CA LEU A 357 -8.29 -15.24 -2.94
C LEU A 357 -9.37 -14.99 -1.88
N SER A 358 -9.16 -15.38 -0.61
CA SER A 358 -10.19 -15.28 0.45
C SER A 358 -10.64 -13.85 0.67
N ASP A 359 -9.72 -12.90 0.54
CA ASP A 359 -9.97 -11.48 0.76
C ASP A 359 -10.68 -10.78 -0.40
N PHE A 360 -10.90 -11.47 -1.51
CA PHE A 360 -11.85 -10.99 -2.49
C PHE A 360 -13.29 -11.23 -2.00
N PRO A 361 -14.14 -10.21 -2.07
CA PRO A 361 -15.57 -10.39 -1.85
C PRO A 361 -16.12 -11.49 -2.76
N GLY A 362 -16.86 -12.45 -2.19
CA GLY A 362 -17.32 -13.62 -2.93
C GLY A 362 -16.13 -14.43 -3.47
N TYR A 363 -15.27 -14.96 -2.60
CA TYR A 363 -14.11 -15.75 -3.00
C TYR A 363 -14.46 -16.96 -3.90
N ASP A 364 -15.70 -17.43 -3.87
CA ASP A 364 -16.26 -18.45 -4.76
C ASP A 364 -16.62 -17.89 -6.16
N GLN A 365 -16.82 -16.58 -6.27
CA GLN A 365 -17.06 -15.79 -7.48
C GLN A 365 -15.73 -15.22 -8.00
N THR A 366 -15.04 -15.99 -8.83
CA THR A 366 -13.68 -15.61 -9.29
C THR A 366 -13.63 -14.29 -10.04
N SER A 367 -14.72 -13.88 -10.70
CA SER A 367 -14.83 -12.61 -11.42
C SER A 367 -13.54 -12.28 -12.20
N PRO A 368 -13.10 -13.17 -13.10
CA PRO A 368 -11.70 -13.28 -13.55
C PRO A 368 -11.15 -12.01 -14.20
N ASP A 369 -12.03 -11.22 -14.81
CA ASP A 369 -11.71 -9.96 -15.49
C ASP A 369 -11.74 -8.73 -14.56
N TYR A 370 -12.10 -8.89 -13.28
CA TYR A 370 -12.10 -7.78 -12.33
C TYR A 370 -10.67 -7.32 -12.05
N VAL A 371 -10.38 -6.09 -12.45
CA VAL A 371 -9.13 -5.40 -12.12
C VAL A 371 -9.25 -4.87 -10.71
N HIS A 372 -8.56 -5.50 -9.77
CA HIS A 372 -8.62 -5.09 -8.38
C HIS A 372 -7.62 -3.99 -8.06
N GLY A 373 -7.95 -3.20 -7.04
CA GLY A 373 -7.03 -2.21 -6.49
C GLY A 373 -5.92 -2.83 -5.66
N ARG A 374 -4.85 -2.07 -5.47
CA ARG A 374 -3.73 -2.35 -4.57
C ARG A 374 -4.17 -2.75 -3.16
N TYR A 375 -5.29 -2.21 -2.68
CA TYR A 375 -5.83 -2.47 -1.34
C TYR A 375 -6.15 -3.95 -1.04
N TYR A 376 -6.39 -4.79 -2.05
CA TYR A 376 -6.65 -6.22 -1.83
C TYR A 376 -5.38 -7.07 -1.68
N MET A 377 -4.21 -6.56 -2.07
CA MET A 377 -2.98 -7.37 -1.97
C MET A 377 -2.50 -7.72 -0.56
N PRO A 378 -2.67 -6.93 0.52
CA PRO A 378 -2.12 -7.31 1.83
C PRO A 378 -2.69 -8.66 2.24
N GLY A 379 -4.02 -8.75 2.21
CA GLY A 379 -4.73 -9.97 2.48
C GLY A 379 -4.38 -11.12 1.53
N ILE A 380 -4.31 -10.87 0.22
CA ILE A 380 -3.88 -11.90 -0.76
C ILE A 380 -2.46 -12.41 -0.48
N VAL A 381 -1.54 -11.52 -0.14
CA VAL A 381 -0.15 -11.86 0.20
C VAL A 381 -0.12 -12.62 1.52
N ASP A 382 -0.89 -12.19 2.52
CA ASP A 382 -1.05 -12.88 3.81
C ASP A 382 -1.56 -14.30 3.62
N ASP A 383 -2.70 -14.47 2.95
CA ASP A 383 -3.29 -15.77 2.59
C ASP A 383 -2.28 -16.68 1.89
N PHE A 384 -1.53 -16.10 0.92
CA PHE A 384 -0.53 -16.83 0.16
C PHE A 384 0.65 -17.27 1.03
N LEU A 385 1.27 -16.34 1.77
CA LEU A 385 2.42 -16.61 2.62
C LEU A 385 2.05 -17.59 3.73
N TRP A 386 0.90 -17.36 4.38
CA TRP A 386 0.34 -18.24 5.39
C TRP A 386 0.25 -19.68 4.86
N ARG A 387 -0.27 -19.85 3.65
CA ARG A 387 -0.39 -21.16 3.02
C ARG A 387 0.98 -21.80 2.74
N CYS A 388 1.91 -21.05 2.15
CA CYS A 388 3.28 -21.50 1.90
C CYS A 388 3.96 -21.99 3.19
N ILE A 389 3.73 -21.29 4.30
CA ILE A 389 4.35 -21.59 5.58
C ILE A 389 3.72 -22.83 6.21
N VAL A 390 2.38 -22.91 6.26
CA VAL A 390 1.66 -24.08 6.79
C VAL A 390 2.10 -25.37 6.10
N ASP A 391 2.34 -25.32 4.79
CA ASP A 391 2.77 -26.49 4.02
C ASP A 391 4.28 -26.81 4.19
N ASN A 392 5.12 -25.84 4.60
CA ASN A 392 6.56 -26.03 4.83
C ASN A 392 6.91 -26.48 6.24
N ALA A 393 6.34 -25.82 7.25
CA ALA A 393 7.09 -25.63 8.47
C ALA A 393 6.90 -26.77 9.51
N GLY A 394 6.04 -27.77 9.24
CA GLY A 394 5.87 -28.93 10.14
C GLY A 394 5.08 -28.59 11.42
N GLU A 395 5.23 -29.36 12.51
CA GLU A 395 4.46 -29.13 13.76
C GLU A 395 5.06 -28.05 14.68
N ASP A 396 6.32 -27.62 14.49
CA ASP A 396 7.09 -26.81 15.46
C ASP A 396 7.09 -25.29 15.16
N ILE A 397 6.35 -24.86 14.15
CA ILE A 397 6.30 -23.49 13.58
C ILE A 397 5.70 -22.48 14.54
N TRP A 398 4.91 -22.99 15.46
CA TRP A 398 4.13 -22.22 16.41
C TRP A 398 4.98 -21.60 17.52
N GLU A 399 6.30 -21.90 17.58
CA GLU A 399 7.19 -21.51 18.68
C GLU A 399 8.27 -20.46 18.31
N CYS A 400 8.26 -19.88 17.10
CA CYS A 400 9.23 -18.84 16.73
C CYS A 400 8.76 -17.45 17.22
N TYR A 401 9.64 -16.52 17.55
CA TYR A 401 9.30 -15.14 17.95
C TYR A 401 9.96 -14.12 17.01
N ALA A 402 9.33 -12.95 16.83
CA ALA A 402 9.92 -11.83 16.10
C ALA A 402 11.02 -11.16 16.91
N THR A 403 12.18 -10.96 16.30
CA THR A 403 13.29 -10.22 16.90
C THR A 403 13.22 -8.74 16.53
N GLY A 404 13.93 -7.88 17.26
CA GLY A 404 14.04 -6.47 16.84
C GLY A 404 14.70 -6.30 15.48
N SER A 405 15.60 -7.21 15.08
CA SER A 405 16.12 -7.25 13.71
C SER A 405 15.00 -7.41 12.69
N ASP A 406 14.08 -8.35 12.90
CA ASP A 406 12.96 -8.60 11.98
C ASP A 406 12.08 -7.36 11.86
N VAL A 407 11.73 -6.73 12.99
CA VAL A 407 10.89 -5.53 13.01
C VAL A 407 11.55 -4.32 12.36
N MET A 408 12.85 -4.11 12.58
CA MET A 408 13.59 -3.02 11.94
C MET A 408 13.58 -3.17 10.42
N GLN A 409 13.80 -4.40 9.95
CA GLN A 409 13.81 -4.70 8.53
C GLN A 409 12.42 -4.54 7.90
N MET A 410 11.38 -4.98 8.60
CA MET A 410 9.98 -4.74 8.26
C MET A 410 9.71 -3.24 8.11
N LEU A 411 10.05 -2.42 9.10
CA LEU A 411 9.86 -0.96 9.02
C LEU A 411 10.57 -0.34 7.80
N ALA A 412 11.79 -0.77 7.49
CA ALA A 412 12.51 -0.26 6.33
C ALA A 412 11.81 -0.62 5.01
N ALA A 413 11.28 -1.84 4.92
CA ALA A 413 10.46 -2.24 3.77
C ALA A 413 9.17 -1.40 3.67
N VAL A 414 8.50 -1.09 4.79
CA VAL A 414 7.35 -0.15 4.79
C VAL A 414 7.74 1.20 4.24
N ASP A 415 8.85 1.75 4.73
CA ASP A 415 9.32 3.07 4.36
C ASP A 415 9.57 3.18 2.85
N ILE A 416 10.25 2.19 2.29
CA ILE A 416 10.49 2.09 0.85
C ILE A 416 9.16 2.06 0.08
N CYS A 417 8.20 1.25 0.55
CA CYS A 417 6.90 1.11 -0.10
C CYS A 417 6.09 2.41 -0.04
N ALA A 418 5.99 3.03 1.13
CA ALA A 418 5.28 4.28 1.35
C ALA A 418 5.84 5.42 0.49
N ARG A 419 7.17 5.56 0.38
CA ARG A 419 7.79 6.59 -0.46
C ARG A 419 7.61 6.35 -1.95
N ARG A 420 7.72 5.10 -2.39
CA ARG A 420 7.53 4.75 -3.81
C ARG A 420 6.09 4.99 -4.24
N ALA A 421 5.13 4.78 -3.34
CA ALA A 421 3.74 5.08 -3.59
C ALA A 421 3.48 6.60 -3.68
N GLY A 422 4.25 7.42 -2.95
CA GLY A 422 4.14 8.89 -2.95
C GLY A 422 2.87 9.40 -2.27
N ILE A 423 2.97 9.88 -1.02
CA ILE A 423 1.82 10.48 -0.33
C ILE A 423 1.36 11.72 -1.11
N SER A 424 0.13 11.72 -1.61
CA SER A 424 -0.48 12.90 -2.20
C SER A 424 -0.66 13.99 -1.15
N GLU A 425 -0.27 15.20 -1.52
CA GLU A 425 -0.55 16.41 -0.74
C GLU A 425 -1.98 16.92 -0.95
N ASP A 426 -2.75 16.30 -1.87
CA ASP A 426 -4.12 16.70 -2.15
C ASP A 426 -5.04 16.36 -0.97
N GLU A 427 -5.97 17.26 -0.68
CA GLU A 427 -7.03 17.04 0.30
C GLU A 427 -8.16 16.23 -0.35
N PRO A 428 -8.68 15.19 0.33
CA PRO A 428 -9.77 14.40 -0.21
C PRO A 428 -11.07 15.18 -0.27
N ILE A 429 -11.85 14.94 -1.33
CA ILE A 429 -13.23 15.38 -1.43
C ILE A 429 -14.08 14.39 -0.63
N VAL A 430 -14.80 14.88 0.36
CA VAL A 430 -15.70 14.06 1.18
C VAL A 430 -17.13 14.56 1.04
N VAL A 431 -18.00 13.69 0.56
CA VAL A 431 -19.45 13.87 0.56
C VAL A 431 -20.02 12.86 1.54
N ASN A 432 -20.64 13.35 2.61
CA ASN A 432 -21.23 12.49 3.65
C ASN A 432 -22.64 12.97 3.96
N ASN A 433 -23.64 12.22 3.48
CA ASN A 433 -25.04 12.54 3.67
C ASN A 433 -25.64 11.82 4.89
N SER A 434 -24.82 11.39 5.85
CA SER A 434 -25.31 10.82 7.11
C SER A 434 -26.05 11.87 7.95
N ARG A 435 -26.63 11.43 9.07
CA ARG A 435 -27.40 12.25 10.01
C ARG A 435 -26.71 12.32 11.37
N ASP A 436 -27.08 13.31 12.16
CA ASP A 436 -26.60 13.50 13.54
C ASP A 436 -27.26 12.55 14.56
N TYR A 437 -28.03 11.58 14.08
CA TYR A 437 -28.67 10.52 14.85
C TYR A 437 -28.41 9.15 14.25
N ASP A 438 -28.51 8.10 15.06
CA ASP A 438 -28.31 6.74 14.57
C ASP A 438 -29.50 6.24 13.74
N TRP A 439 -29.24 5.88 12.49
CA TRP A 439 -30.23 5.41 11.54
C TRP A 439 -29.88 4.05 10.92
N TYR A 440 -28.80 3.42 11.41
CA TYR A 440 -28.40 2.08 11.03
C TYR A 440 -29.31 1.02 11.67
N TYR A 441 -29.55 -0.07 10.95
CA TYR A 441 -30.26 -1.26 11.41
C TYR A 441 -29.59 -2.52 10.86
N THR A 442 -29.51 -3.60 11.65
CA THR A 442 -29.15 -4.92 11.13
C THR A 442 -30.40 -5.69 10.68
N GLN A 443 -30.28 -6.56 9.69
CA GLN A 443 -31.33 -7.50 9.33
C GLN A 443 -31.45 -8.65 10.33
N HIS A 444 -30.40 -8.94 11.09
CA HIS A 444 -30.42 -9.98 12.10
C HIS A 444 -31.36 -9.58 13.25
N GLY A 445 -32.06 -10.57 13.81
CA GLY A 445 -33.03 -10.33 14.89
C GLY A 445 -34.37 -9.72 14.44
N THR A 446 -34.58 -9.44 13.14
CA THR A 446 -35.83 -8.88 12.59
C THR A 446 -36.94 -9.91 12.33
N GLY A 447 -37.00 -10.94 13.19
CA GLY A 447 -38.01 -12.00 13.13
C GLY A 447 -37.69 -13.17 12.19
N TRP A 448 -38.74 -13.87 11.74
CA TRP A 448 -38.66 -15.15 11.02
C TRP A 448 -37.91 -15.08 9.69
N TYR A 449 -37.93 -13.92 9.04
CA TYR A 449 -37.31 -13.68 7.74
C TYR A 449 -35.99 -12.92 7.83
N SER A 450 -35.38 -12.85 9.02
CA SER A 450 -34.15 -12.08 9.27
C SER A 450 -33.01 -12.39 8.29
N SER A 451 -32.86 -13.63 7.83
CA SER A 451 -31.83 -14.03 6.85
C SER A 451 -32.07 -13.57 5.41
N VAL A 452 -33.22 -12.95 5.12
CA VAL A 452 -33.59 -12.43 3.79
C VAL A 452 -34.18 -11.02 3.86
N ASN A 453 -33.88 -10.31 4.94
CA ASN A 453 -34.46 -8.99 5.25
C ASN A 453 -33.55 -7.82 4.85
N CYS A 454 -32.53 -8.02 4.02
CA CYS A 454 -31.59 -6.96 3.59
C CYS A 454 -32.33 -5.75 3.04
N MET A 455 -33.19 -5.97 2.03
CA MET A 455 -34.02 -4.93 1.41
C MET A 455 -35.03 -4.27 2.35
N PRO A 456 -35.86 -5.00 3.14
CA PRO A 456 -36.68 -4.40 4.20
C PRO A 456 -35.87 -3.53 5.18
N THR A 457 -34.68 -3.98 5.55
CA THR A 457 -33.81 -3.30 6.52
C THR A 457 -33.27 -1.99 5.93
N ILE A 458 -32.75 -1.99 4.70
CA ILE A 458 -32.29 -0.74 4.06
C ILE A 458 -33.45 0.21 3.72
N THR A 459 -34.65 -0.32 3.47
CA THR A 459 -35.87 0.49 3.32
C THR A 459 -36.18 1.23 4.63
N MET A 460 -36.03 0.53 5.77
CA MET A 460 -36.21 1.12 7.08
C MET A 460 -35.12 2.16 7.41
N MET A 461 -33.87 1.87 7.08
CA MET A 461 -32.76 2.83 7.19
C MET A 461 -33.07 4.10 6.40
N ALA A 462 -33.45 3.98 5.13
CA ALA A 462 -33.81 5.12 4.28
C ALA A 462 -35.02 5.90 4.80
N THR A 463 -36.03 5.20 5.33
CA THR A 463 -37.20 5.83 5.96
C THR A 463 -36.80 6.63 7.20
N LYS A 464 -35.92 6.09 8.05
CA LYS A 464 -35.43 6.79 9.24
C LYS A 464 -34.46 7.92 8.91
N TRP A 465 -33.65 7.77 7.86
CA TRP A 465 -32.77 8.80 7.34
C TRP A 465 -33.56 10.03 6.85
N TYR A 466 -34.74 9.79 6.26
CA TYR A 466 -35.65 10.85 5.81
C TYR A 466 -36.49 11.43 6.96
N ASP A 467 -37.03 10.58 7.85
CA ASP A 467 -37.83 10.97 9.01
C ASP A 467 -37.38 10.23 10.27
N GLN A 468 -36.62 10.92 11.13
CA GLN A 468 -36.16 10.39 12.42
C GLN A 468 -37.30 9.89 13.33
N SER A 469 -38.52 10.43 13.16
CA SER A 469 -39.66 10.15 14.03
C SER A 469 -40.48 8.92 13.62
N THR A 470 -40.08 8.24 12.53
CA THR A 470 -40.74 7.02 12.08
C THR A 470 -40.82 5.99 13.20
N THR A 471 -42.00 5.36 13.33
CA THR A 471 -42.24 4.27 14.30
C THR A 471 -42.44 2.93 13.61
N VAL A 472 -42.29 2.89 12.28
CA VAL A 472 -42.45 1.66 11.49
C VAL A 472 -41.33 0.69 11.84
N THR A 473 -41.63 -0.60 11.96
CA THR A 473 -40.60 -1.63 12.16
C THR A 473 -40.24 -2.38 10.88
N ILE A 474 -39.09 -3.04 10.87
CA ILE A 474 -38.66 -3.89 9.75
C ILE A 474 -39.64 -5.05 9.55
N GLU A 475 -40.14 -5.65 10.64
CA GLU A 475 -41.20 -6.68 10.55
C GLU A 475 -42.48 -6.13 9.94
N GLU A 476 -42.92 -4.94 10.33
CA GLU A 476 -44.11 -4.31 9.74
C GLU A 476 -43.91 -4.02 8.24
N MET A 477 -42.70 -3.65 7.81
CA MET A 477 -42.35 -3.54 6.39
C MET A 477 -42.44 -4.90 5.70
N ARG A 478 -41.81 -5.92 6.27
CA ARG A 478 -41.78 -7.29 5.75
C ARG A 478 -43.19 -7.87 5.56
N ASP A 479 -44.06 -7.69 6.55
CA ASP A 479 -45.40 -8.26 6.57
C ASP A 479 -46.33 -7.74 5.45
N ARG A 480 -45.99 -6.61 4.81
CA ARG A 480 -46.79 -6.04 3.70
C ARG A 480 -46.86 -6.93 2.46
N TYR A 481 -45.83 -7.73 2.22
CA TYR A 481 -45.74 -8.59 1.03
C TYR A 481 -45.91 -10.06 1.37
N ILE A 482 -46.30 -10.39 2.60
CA ILE A 482 -46.60 -11.75 3.04
C ILE A 482 -48.11 -11.99 2.94
N PRO A 483 -48.55 -13.17 2.45
CA PRO A 483 -47.76 -14.36 2.14
C PRO A 483 -47.21 -14.44 0.70
N GLU A 484 -47.40 -13.41 -0.12
CA GLU A 484 -47.11 -13.44 -1.55
C GLU A 484 -45.60 -13.54 -1.87
N ASN A 485 -44.74 -13.01 -1.02
CA ASN A 485 -43.29 -13.09 -1.12
C ASN A 485 -42.65 -13.42 0.24
N THR A 486 -42.01 -14.59 0.32
CA THR A 486 -41.25 -15.04 1.50
C THR A 486 -39.73 -15.07 1.26
N GLY A 487 -39.25 -14.67 0.08
CA GLY A 487 -37.83 -14.56 -0.27
C GLY A 487 -37.30 -13.12 -0.13
N GLY A 488 -36.21 -12.77 -0.82
CA GLY A 488 -35.74 -11.39 -0.93
C GLY A 488 -36.78 -10.48 -1.62
N TRP A 489 -36.67 -9.17 -1.41
CA TRP A 489 -37.52 -8.21 -2.14
C TRP A 489 -36.96 -7.92 -3.52
N TYR A 490 -37.82 -7.42 -4.40
CA TYR A 490 -37.43 -6.76 -5.63
C TYR A 490 -37.29 -5.25 -5.41
N THR A 491 -36.49 -4.58 -6.24
CA THR A 491 -36.29 -3.12 -6.19
C THR A 491 -37.60 -2.33 -6.24
N TRP A 492 -38.59 -2.79 -7.03
CA TRP A 492 -39.89 -2.12 -7.09
C TRP A 492 -40.69 -2.19 -5.78
N GLN A 493 -40.49 -3.25 -4.96
CA GLN A 493 -41.14 -3.37 -3.65
C GLN A 493 -40.53 -2.37 -2.65
N VAL A 494 -39.21 -2.16 -2.72
CA VAL A 494 -38.54 -1.13 -1.92
C VAL A 494 -39.08 0.25 -2.29
N ALA A 495 -39.15 0.60 -3.58
CA ALA A 495 -39.65 1.89 -4.05
C ALA A 495 -41.12 2.14 -3.68
N GLU A 496 -41.98 1.11 -3.83
CA GLU A 496 -43.38 1.18 -3.41
C GLU A 496 -43.49 1.41 -1.89
N CYS A 497 -42.75 0.65 -1.08
CA CYS A 497 -42.77 0.79 0.37
C CYS A 497 -42.28 2.17 0.82
N LEU A 498 -41.21 2.72 0.22
CA LEU A 498 -40.76 4.09 0.49
C LEU A 498 -41.85 5.11 0.17
N THR A 499 -42.49 4.97 -0.99
CA THR A 499 -43.58 5.86 -1.43
C THR A 499 -44.76 5.83 -0.46
N GLU A 500 -45.17 4.64 0.00
CA GLU A 500 -46.26 4.48 0.98
C GLU A 500 -45.94 5.11 2.34
N ASN A 501 -44.67 5.10 2.75
CA ASN A 501 -44.20 5.76 3.96
C ASN A 501 -43.89 7.25 3.76
N GLY A 502 -44.23 7.82 2.59
CA GLY A 502 -44.07 9.24 2.30
C GLY A 502 -42.62 9.68 2.07
N VAL A 503 -41.73 8.74 1.76
CA VAL A 503 -40.32 8.98 1.47
C VAL A 503 -40.15 9.22 -0.04
N PRO A 504 -39.73 10.43 -0.47
CA PRO A 504 -39.43 10.71 -1.87
C PRO A 504 -38.35 9.78 -2.39
N ASN A 505 -38.63 9.12 -3.50
CA ASN A 505 -37.70 8.20 -4.14
C ASN A 505 -37.88 8.19 -5.65
N GLU A 506 -36.82 7.83 -6.36
CA GLU A 506 -36.81 7.60 -7.80
C GLU A 506 -36.04 6.32 -8.14
N LEU A 507 -36.57 5.56 -9.09
CA LEU A 507 -35.89 4.40 -9.65
C LEU A 507 -35.06 4.86 -10.85
N VAL A 508 -33.77 4.60 -10.84
CA VAL A 508 -32.82 5.08 -11.84
C VAL A 508 -32.08 3.90 -12.47
N ASP A 509 -31.94 3.93 -13.79
CA ASP A 509 -31.19 2.91 -14.54
C ASP A 509 -29.68 3.08 -14.29
N VAL A 510 -28.96 1.95 -14.19
CA VAL A 510 -27.52 1.93 -13.84
C VAL A 510 -26.61 2.72 -14.79
N SER A 511 -27.07 3.02 -16.02
CA SER A 511 -26.28 3.80 -16.98
C SER A 511 -26.03 5.27 -16.60
N GLU A 512 -26.62 5.76 -15.52
CA GLU A 512 -26.43 7.13 -15.02
C GLU A 512 -25.31 7.19 -13.97
N ASP A 513 -24.49 8.25 -14.02
CA ASP A 513 -23.45 8.52 -13.01
C ASP A 513 -24.12 8.84 -11.67
N PHE A 514 -24.13 7.92 -10.71
CA PHE A 514 -24.89 8.13 -9.49
C PHE A 514 -24.23 9.09 -8.50
N LEU A 515 -22.98 9.53 -8.74
CA LEU A 515 -22.27 10.44 -7.84
C LEU A 515 -22.99 11.78 -7.70
N HIS A 516 -23.62 12.29 -8.77
CA HIS A 516 -24.33 13.58 -8.68
C HIS A 516 -25.49 13.53 -7.68
N TYR A 517 -26.11 12.37 -7.45
CA TYR A 517 -27.17 12.24 -6.45
C TYR A 517 -26.62 12.35 -5.04
N LEU A 518 -25.43 11.78 -4.79
CA LEU A 518 -24.73 11.96 -3.52
C LEU A 518 -24.34 13.43 -3.33
N ASP A 519 -23.87 14.11 -4.37
CA ASP A 519 -23.54 15.55 -4.31
C ASP A 519 -24.77 16.43 -3.99
N GLU A 520 -25.97 16.00 -4.39
CA GLU A 520 -27.25 16.66 -4.09
C GLU A 520 -27.75 16.42 -2.66
N GLY A 521 -27.04 15.63 -1.85
CA GLY A 521 -27.42 15.32 -0.48
C GLY A 521 -28.36 14.12 -0.34
N LYS A 522 -28.49 13.29 -1.39
CA LYS A 522 -29.35 12.10 -1.41
C LYS A 522 -28.59 10.84 -0.98
N ILE A 523 -29.33 9.76 -0.75
CA ILE A 523 -28.76 8.42 -0.52
C ILE A 523 -29.22 7.46 -1.61
N ILE A 524 -28.49 6.37 -1.80
CA ILE A 524 -28.73 5.39 -2.86
C ILE A 524 -28.88 4.00 -2.22
N LEU A 525 -29.89 3.26 -2.66
CA LEU A 525 -30.12 1.88 -2.29
C LEU A 525 -29.82 1.04 -3.53
N SER A 526 -28.79 0.20 -3.45
CA SER A 526 -28.33 -0.59 -4.58
C SER A 526 -28.06 -2.03 -4.20
N GLN A 527 -28.26 -2.93 -5.16
CA GLN A 527 -27.88 -4.32 -5.04
C GLN A 527 -26.38 -4.44 -5.34
N MET A 528 -25.61 -4.99 -4.39
CA MET A 528 -24.19 -5.25 -4.57
C MET A 528 -23.88 -6.67 -4.06
N THR A 529 -24.09 -7.69 -4.88
CA THR A 529 -23.68 -9.05 -4.51
C THR A 529 -22.95 -9.67 -5.67
N GLU A 530 -21.87 -10.39 -5.44
CA GLU A 530 -21.24 -11.17 -6.51
C GLU A 530 -22.02 -12.44 -6.83
N ALA A 531 -22.85 -12.95 -5.90
CA ALA A 531 -23.51 -14.25 -6.02
C ALA A 531 -24.20 -14.46 -7.38
N ALA A 532 -23.73 -15.50 -8.08
CA ALA A 532 -24.21 -15.89 -9.40
C ALA A 532 -25.62 -16.46 -9.29
N ASP A 533 -26.48 -16.00 -10.20
CA ASP A 533 -27.75 -16.60 -10.57
C ASP A 533 -28.84 -16.65 -9.48
N GLY A 534 -29.62 -15.56 -9.41
CA GLY A 534 -31.07 -15.59 -9.14
C GLY A 534 -31.57 -15.93 -7.73
N ASP A 535 -30.75 -16.55 -6.88
CA ASP A 535 -31.17 -17.06 -5.56
C ASP A 535 -30.57 -16.29 -4.36
N SER A 536 -29.63 -15.36 -4.59
CA SER A 536 -29.09 -14.49 -3.54
C SER A 536 -28.90 -13.06 -4.05
N GLY A 537 -29.57 -12.11 -3.40
CA GLY A 537 -29.46 -10.68 -3.65
C GLY A 537 -29.12 -9.97 -2.33
N HIS A 538 -28.06 -9.17 -2.32
CA HIS A 538 -27.70 -8.36 -1.14
C HIS A 538 -27.72 -6.88 -1.50
N CYS A 539 -28.19 -6.03 -0.59
CA CYS A 539 -28.40 -4.62 -0.86
C CYS A 539 -27.86 -3.74 0.26
N PHE A 540 -27.26 -2.63 -0.15
CA PHE A 540 -26.58 -1.68 0.71
C PHE A 540 -27.26 -0.32 0.59
N VAL A 541 -27.06 0.52 1.61
CA VAL A 541 -27.28 1.96 1.48
C VAL A 541 -25.94 2.63 1.25
N ILE A 542 -25.78 3.34 0.13
CA ILE A 542 -24.68 4.27 -0.10
C ILE A 542 -25.15 5.66 0.31
N TYR A 543 -24.43 6.31 1.22
CA TYR A 543 -24.80 7.63 1.73
C TYR A 543 -23.74 8.69 1.50
N GLY A 544 -22.68 8.38 0.77
CA GLY A 544 -21.65 9.33 0.45
C GLY A 544 -20.42 8.66 -0.14
N TYR A 545 -19.38 9.46 -0.34
CA TYR A 545 -18.11 9.00 -0.83
C TYR A 545 -16.95 9.84 -0.30
N TRP A 546 -15.79 9.19 -0.28
CA TRP A 546 -14.48 9.80 -0.16
C TRP A 546 -13.80 9.69 -1.53
N LYS A 547 -13.19 10.77 -2.01
CA LYS A 547 -12.50 10.79 -3.29
C LYS A 547 -11.17 11.52 -3.20
N LEU A 548 -10.12 10.90 -3.74
CA LEU A 548 -8.82 11.52 -3.90
C LEU A 548 -8.21 11.16 -5.25
N GLY A 549 -7.93 12.19 -6.07
CA GLY A 549 -7.63 12.00 -7.47
C GLY A 549 -8.72 11.17 -8.17
N ASP A 550 -8.32 10.03 -8.72
CA ASP A 550 -9.23 9.08 -9.38
C ASP A 550 -9.80 8.02 -8.41
N THR A 551 -9.29 7.91 -7.18
CA THR A 551 -9.75 6.91 -6.20
C THR A 551 -11.05 7.36 -5.58
N ILE A 552 -12.03 6.47 -5.57
CA ILE A 552 -13.32 6.67 -4.91
C ILE A 552 -13.53 5.53 -3.92
N ARG A 553 -14.02 5.87 -2.74
CA ARG A 553 -14.57 4.92 -1.76
C ARG A 553 -15.97 5.36 -1.38
N TYR A 554 -16.89 4.42 -1.31
CA TYR A 554 -18.27 4.69 -0.93
C TYR A 554 -18.48 4.45 0.56
N PHE A 555 -19.15 5.40 1.23
CA PHE A 555 -19.66 5.18 2.58
C PHE A 555 -20.95 4.38 2.51
N VAL A 556 -20.97 3.21 3.13
CA VAL A 556 -22.10 2.28 3.06
C VAL A 556 -22.62 1.82 4.42
N HIS A 557 -23.90 1.46 4.44
CA HIS A 557 -24.50 0.62 5.46
C HIS A 557 -24.87 -0.74 4.86
N ASP A 558 -24.28 -1.79 5.42
CA ASP A 558 -24.59 -3.18 5.12
C ASP A 558 -25.54 -3.74 6.20
N PRO A 559 -26.77 -4.17 5.86
CA PRO A 559 -27.69 -4.74 6.84
C PRO A 559 -27.33 -6.17 7.29
N ASP A 560 -26.53 -6.92 6.53
CA ASP A 560 -26.24 -8.36 6.72
C ASP A 560 -24.83 -8.61 7.26
N VAL A 561 -24.46 -7.82 8.26
CA VAL A 561 -23.24 -8.06 9.03
C VAL A 561 -23.63 -8.49 10.44
N TYR A 562 -22.86 -9.43 10.98
CA TYR A 562 -23.03 -10.03 12.31
C TYR A 562 -23.54 -9.00 13.35
N ASP A 563 -24.57 -9.36 14.12
CA ASP A 563 -25.24 -8.51 15.13
C ASP A 563 -24.34 -8.18 16.34
N GLY A 564 -23.06 -8.54 16.27
CA GLY A 564 -22.04 -8.15 17.23
C GLY A 564 -21.70 -6.68 17.16
N ILE A 565 -20.92 -6.28 18.17
CA ILE A 565 -20.21 -5.02 18.17
C ILE A 565 -18.81 -5.34 17.67
N ASP A 566 -18.33 -4.58 16.69
CA ASP A 566 -16.97 -4.64 16.19
C ASP A 566 -15.98 -4.10 17.24
N GLU A 567 -14.72 -4.18 16.90
CA GLU A 567 -13.60 -3.76 17.72
C GLU A 567 -13.58 -2.24 18.00
N PHE A 568 -14.32 -1.45 17.23
CA PHE A 568 -14.50 -0.01 17.45
C PHE A 568 -15.71 0.30 18.34
N GLY A 569 -16.43 -0.70 18.84
CA GLY A 569 -17.64 -0.47 19.60
C GLY A 569 -18.83 -0.11 18.70
N GLN A 570 -18.70 -0.28 17.38
CA GLN A 570 -19.73 -0.02 16.38
C GLN A 570 -20.32 -1.33 15.89
N ARG A 571 -21.35 -1.26 15.05
CA ARG A 571 -21.88 -2.47 14.39
C ARG A 571 -21.12 -2.60 13.08
N PRO A 572 -20.52 -3.74 12.73
CA PRO A 572 -19.56 -3.78 11.61
C PRO A 572 -20.17 -3.42 10.24
N GLY A 573 -21.49 -3.59 10.05
CA GLY A 573 -22.19 -3.11 8.86
C GLY A 573 -22.45 -1.59 8.83
N LYS A 574 -22.12 -0.86 9.89
CA LYS A 574 -22.35 0.56 10.04
C LYS A 574 -21.15 1.36 9.54
N ALA A 575 -21.38 2.26 8.58
CA ALA A 575 -20.41 3.22 8.09
C ALA A 575 -19.14 2.58 7.52
N MET A 576 -19.32 1.45 6.83
CA MET A 576 -18.23 0.81 6.10
C MET A 576 -17.77 1.70 4.94
N MET A 577 -16.51 1.56 4.56
CA MET A 577 -16.00 2.09 3.31
C MET A 577 -15.77 0.95 2.33
N LEU A 578 -16.39 1.02 1.16
CA LEU A 578 -16.15 0.07 0.08
C LEU A 578 -15.39 0.73 -1.06
N ASP A 579 -14.56 -0.04 -1.74
CA ASP A 579 -13.86 0.40 -2.95
C ASP A 579 -14.86 0.78 -4.05
N GLY A 580 -14.69 1.98 -4.62
CA GLY A 580 -15.62 2.51 -5.60
C GLY A 580 -15.64 1.71 -6.90
N ARG A 581 -14.47 1.24 -7.38
CA ARG A 581 -14.40 0.44 -8.61
C ARG A 581 -15.08 -0.89 -8.44
N TYR A 582 -14.88 -1.53 -7.29
CA TYR A 582 -15.57 -2.76 -6.93
C TYR A 582 -17.09 -2.57 -6.96
N CYS A 583 -17.59 -1.53 -6.28
CA CYS A 583 -19.01 -1.21 -6.25
C CYS A 583 -19.55 -0.92 -7.65
N ASP A 584 -18.89 -0.06 -8.42
CA ASP A 584 -19.29 0.29 -9.78
C ASP A 584 -19.31 -0.96 -10.68
N TRP A 585 -18.28 -1.80 -10.60
CA TRP A 585 -18.18 -3.05 -11.36
C TRP A 585 -19.33 -4.04 -11.05
N ILE A 586 -19.70 -4.19 -9.78
CA ILE A 586 -20.82 -5.05 -9.38
C ILE A 586 -22.15 -4.46 -9.81
N ILE A 587 -22.36 -3.17 -9.56
CA ILE A 587 -23.61 -2.49 -9.91
C ILE A 587 -23.83 -2.60 -11.42
N ASP A 588 -22.82 -2.34 -12.24
CA ASP A 588 -22.88 -2.44 -13.70
C ASP A 588 -23.22 -3.86 -14.19
N ARG A 589 -22.74 -4.88 -13.48
CA ARG A 589 -22.94 -6.29 -13.86
C ARG A 589 -24.30 -6.83 -13.44
N ILE A 590 -24.80 -6.43 -12.27
CA ILE A 590 -25.85 -7.16 -11.55
C ILE A 590 -27.08 -6.30 -11.28
N ALA A 591 -26.91 -5.00 -11.02
CA ALA A 591 -28.03 -4.13 -10.80
C ALA A 591 -28.66 -3.73 -12.16
N PHE A 592 -29.98 -3.85 -12.27
CA PHE A 592 -30.72 -3.27 -13.39
C PHE A 592 -31.03 -1.79 -13.14
N SER A 593 -31.19 -1.43 -11.87
CA SER A 593 -31.56 -0.11 -11.41
C SER A 593 -31.20 0.05 -9.93
N TYR A 594 -30.90 1.27 -9.49
CA TYR A 594 -30.82 1.64 -8.09
C TYR A 594 -31.95 2.59 -7.70
N ILE A 595 -32.20 2.75 -6.40
CA ILE A 595 -33.19 3.69 -5.88
C ILE A 595 -32.48 4.86 -5.24
N VAL A 596 -32.81 6.07 -5.67
CA VAL A 596 -32.33 7.30 -5.06
C VAL A 596 -33.40 7.80 -4.10
N VAL A 597 -32.99 8.24 -2.92
CA VAL A 597 -33.87 8.78 -1.86
C VAL A 597 -33.40 10.17 -1.45
N GLY A 598 -34.28 11.17 -1.53
CA GLY A 598 -34.00 12.54 -1.09
C GLY A 598 -34.83 13.63 -1.75
#